data_AF-B0XFP2-F1
#
_entry.id   AF-B0XFP2-F1
#
_cell.length_a   1.000
_cell.length_b   1.000
_cell.length_c   1.000
_cell.angle_alpha   90.00
_cell.angle_beta   90.00
_cell.angle_gamma   90.00
#
_symmetry.space_group_name_H-M   'P 1'
#
loop_
_entity.id
_entity.type
_entity.pdbx_description
1 polymer ?
#
loop_
_entity_poly.entity_id
_entity_poly.type
_entity_poly.pdbx_seq_one_letter_code
_entity_poly.pdbx_strand_id
1 'polypeptide(L)'
;MSAAYVLLVLTSFASIVFACNYPMRHYKSMGCIASNQKSSNGCPAHFDCPNLTDRKSDKCYIHGKVYDIGERVPSEETAGSCTILFCSSFNDTAHFSIAIIDCVEFFAPSGIDCVRQYRRGQCCSYGSVCGNSRNNLRTCSVGNETLYEGQRVESHDHKCHYGNLTLNVGDVLESETTAQGTISCRCEIPPMVHCELDNTKTLIKLFEDT
;
A
#
# COMPACT_ATOMS: atom_id res chain seq x y z
N MET A 1 -18.23 30.54 -62.74
CA MET A 1 -17.87 29.12 -62.51
C MET A 1 -16.87 29.10 -61.36
N SER A 2 -17.22 28.41 -60.27
CA SER A 2 -16.42 27.84 -59.15
C SER A 2 -15.20 28.62 -58.61
N ALA A 3 -14.99 28.74 -57.30
CA ALA A 3 -15.13 27.70 -56.29
C ALA A 3 -15.26 28.30 -54.88
N ALA A 4 -16.15 27.71 -54.09
CA ALA A 4 -16.21 27.89 -52.65
C ALA A 4 -15.07 27.08 -52.01
N TYR A 5 -14.30 27.71 -51.11
CA TYR A 5 -13.35 27.02 -50.23
C TYR A 5 -13.96 26.96 -48.82
N VAL A 6 -14.43 25.78 -48.44
CA VAL A 6 -14.82 25.46 -47.06
C VAL A 6 -13.61 24.82 -46.39
N LEU A 7 -13.02 25.50 -45.41
CA LEU A 7 -11.99 24.95 -44.52
C LEU A 7 -12.67 24.09 -43.44
N LEU A 8 -12.54 22.77 -43.57
CA LEU A 8 -12.90 21.81 -42.52
C LEU A 8 -11.78 21.73 -41.49
N VAL A 9 -11.98 22.37 -40.33
CA VAL A 9 -11.11 22.19 -39.16
C VAL A 9 -11.55 20.91 -38.44
N LEU A 10 -10.82 19.82 -38.67
CA LEU A 10 -10.96 18.58 -37.91
C LEU A 10 -10.29 18.76 -36.55
N THR A 11 -11.05 19.15 -35.52
CA THR A 11 -10.60 19.09 -34.14
C THR A 11 -10.62 17.64 -33.67
N SER A 12 -9.46 17.00 -33.61
CA SER A 12 -9.29 15.72 -32.94
C SER A 12 -9.42 15.93 -31.43
N PHE A 13 -10.61 15.64 -30.88
CA PHE A 13 -10.76 15.43 -29.45
C PHE A 13 -10.04 14.13 -29.08
N ALA A 14 -8.73 14.22 -28.85
CA ALA A 14 -8.01 13.18 -28.14
C ALA A 14 -8.57 13.14 -26.71
N SER A 15 -9.39 12.15 -26.41
CA SER A 15 -9.82 11.88 -25.03
C SER A 15 -8.58 11.52 -24.22
N ILE A 16 -8.04 12.48 -23.49
CA ILE A 16 -7.01 12.24 -22.47
C ILE A 16 -7.72 11.41 -21.40
N VAL A 17 -7.49 10.11 -21.39
CA VAL A 17 -7.89 9.26 -20.27
C VAL A 17 -6.96 9.64 -19.12
N PHE A 18 -7.38 10.60 -18.31
CA PHE A 18 -6.66 10.96 -17.09
C PHE A 18 -6.69 9.74 -16.16
N ALA A 19 -5.52 9.16 -15.88
CA ALA A 19 -5.39 8.19 -14.81
C ALA A 19 -5.81 8.86 -13.49
N CYS A 20 -6.64 8.18 -12.70
CA CYS A 20 -7.09 8.72 -11.42
C CYS A 20 -5.89 8.99 -10.53
N ASN A 21 -5.81 10.20 -9.96
CA ASN A 21 -4.70 10.60 -9.09
C ASN A 21 -4.82 10.05 -7.66
N TYR A 22 -5.34 8.83 -7.54
CA TYR A 22 -5.48 8.13 -6.26
C TYR A 22 -5.41 6.63 -6.49
N PRO A 23 -4.96 5.85 -5.48
CA PRO A 23 -4.57 4.44 -5.65
C PRO A 23 -5.78 3.50 -5.77
N MET A 24 -6.45 3.52 -6.93
CA MET A 24 -7.59 2.67 -7.29
C MET A 24 -7.40 1.18 -6.93
N ARG A 25 -6.20 0.64 -7.14
CA ARG A 25 -5.89 -0.78 -6.87
C ARG A 25 -5.95 -1.12 -5.39
N HIS A 26 -5.57 -0.18 -4.52
CA HIS A 26 -5.56 -0.37 -3.07
C HIS A 26 -6.97 -0.52 -2.51
N TYR A 27 -7.89 0.39 -2.86
CA TYR A 27 -9.29 0.30 -2.43
C TYR A 27 -9.94 -1.00 -2.92
N LYS A 28 -9.64 -1.40 -4.16
CA LYS A 28 -10.11 -2.68 -4.70
C LYS A 28 -9.53 -3.88 -3.95
N SER A 29 -8.25 -3.87 -3.55
CA SER A 29 -7.63 -4.94 -2.76
C SER A 29 -8.13 -4.99 -1.32
N MET A 30 -8.66 -3.89 -0.79
CA MET A 30 -9.36 -3.88 0.51
C MET A 30 -10.82 -4.36 0.41
N GLY A 31 -11.31 -4.65 -0.81
CA GLY A 31 -12.70 -5.06 -1.05
C GLY A 31 -13.69 -3.89 -1.08
N CYS A 32 -13.21 -2.64 -1.23
CA CYS A 32 -14.09 -1.50 -1.39
C CYS A 32 -14.73 -1.45 -2.79
N ILE A 33 -15.95 -0.94 -2.86
CA ILE A 33 -16.78 -0.86 -4.06
C ILE A 33 -16.73 0.57 -4.60
N ALA A 34 -16.35 0.71 -5.87
CA ALA A 34 -16.33 2.03 -6.52
C ALA A 34 -17.77 2.54 -6.71
N SER A 35 -18.01 3.82 -6.41
CA SER A 35 -19.31 4.41 -6.64
C SER A 35 -19.64 4.55 -8.12
N ASN A 36 -20.94 4.51 -8.43
CA ASN A 36 -21.44 4.71 -9.79
C ASN A 36 -21.30 6.17 -10.26
N GLN A 37 -21.15 7.11 -9.33
CA GLN A 37 -20.91 8.52 -9.63
C GLN A 37 -19.48 8.71 -10.13
N LYS A 38 -19.33 9.49 -11.20
CA LYS A 38 -18.03 9.80 -11.80
C LYS A 38 -17.69 11.27 -11.60
N SER A 39 -16.42 11.56 -11.33
CA SER A 39 -15.88 12.91 -11.40
C SER A 39 -15.77 13.37 -12.85
N SER A 40 -15.48 14.66 -13.05
CA SER A 40 -15.20 15.27 -14.35
C SER A 40 -14.15 14.50 -15.18
N ASN A 41 -13.28 13.76 -14.50
CA ASN A 41 -12.17 13.03 -15.12
C ASN A 41 -12.49 11.54 -15.34
N GLY A 42 -13.74 11.10 -15.14
CA GLY A 42 -14.18 9.70 -15.35
C GLY A 42 -13.85 8.73 -14.21
N CYS A 43 -13.27 9.23 -13.12
CA CYS A 43 -12.90 8.47 -11.94
C CYS A 43 -14.10 8.31 -10.98
N PRO A 44 -14.22 7.21 -10.22
CA PRO A 44 -15.22 7.10 -9.15
C PRO A 44 -15.19 8.32 -8.22
N ALA A 45 -16.35 8.82 -7.81
CA ALA A 45 -16.42 9.95 -6.89
C ALA A 45 -15.99 9.55 -5.46
N HIS A 46 -16.24 8.30 -5.07
CA HIS A 46 -15.89 7.72 -3.77
C HIS A 46 -15.84 6.18 -3.85
N PHE A 47 -15.40 5.54 -2.77
CA PHE A 47 -15.48 4.10 -2.57
C PHE A 47 -16.25 3.79 -1.30
N ASP A 48 -17.18 2.84 -1.40
CA ASP A 48 -17.85 2.27 -0.24
C ASP A 48 -17.02 1.09 0.28
N CYS A 49 -16.55 1.20 1.52
CA CYS A 49 -15.72 0.19 2.16
C CYS A 49 -16.48 -0.46 3.33
N PRO A 50 -17.44 -1.37 3.08
CA PRO A 50 -18.27 -1.96 4.13
C PRO A 50 -17.44 -2.70 5.20
N ASN A 51 -16.30 -3.26 4.78
CA ASN A 51 -15.34 -3.93 5.68
C ASN A 51 -14.55 -2.97 6.59
N LEU A 52 -14.77 -1.64 6.51
CA LEU A 52 -14.17 -0.64 7.40
C LEU A 52 -15.15 -0.12 8.46
N THR A 53 -16.44 0.03 8.11
CA THR A 53 -17.45 0.60 9.00
C THR A 53 -18.02 -0.39 10.01
N ASP A 54 -18.07 -1.68 9.66
CA ASP A 54 -18.64 -2.74 10.51
C ASP A 54 -17.56 -3.63 11.17
N ARG A 55 -16.36 -3.07 11.40
CA ARG A 55 -15.27 -3.82 12.02
C ARG A 55 -15.58 -4.10 13.49
N LYS A 56 -15.46 -5.36 13.88
CA LYS A 56 -15.56 -5.77 15.26
C LYS A 56 -14.19 -5.64 15.92
N SER A 57 -14.18 -5.19 17.17
CA SER A 57 -12.95 -5.05 17.95
C SER A 57 -12.27 -6.40 18.24
N ASP A 58 -12.96 -7.53 18.09
CA ASP A 58 -12.46 -8.88 18.33
C ASP A 58 -12.00 -9.63 17.06
N LYS A 59 -11.85 -8.93 15.93
CA LYS A 59 -11.41 -9.50 14.64
C LYS A 59 -10.26 -8.73 14.01
N CYS A 60 -9.40 -9.41 13.27
CA CYS A 60 -8.38 -8.77 12.45
C CYS A 60 -8.79 -8.71 10.97
N TYR A 61 -8.36 -7.66 10.26
CA TYR A 61 -8.78 -7.38 8.88
C TYR A 61 -7.57 -7.07 7.99
N ILE A 62 -7.31 -7.88 6.96
CA ILE A 62 -6.27 -7.62 5.95
C ILE A 62 -6.69 -8.16 4.58
N HIS A 63 -6.38 -7.43 3.51
CA HIS A 63 -6.76 -7.77 2.12
C HIS A 63 -8.25 -8.09 1.92
N GLY A 64 -9.13 -7.39 2.65
CA GLY A 64 -10.58 -7.62 2.61
C GLY A 64 -11.05 -8.92 3.28
N LYS A 65 -10.16 -9.66 3.95
CA LYS A 65 -10.47 -10.88 4.71
C LYS A 65 -10.55 -10.57 6.20
N VAL A 66 -11.34 -11.38 6.91
CA VAL A 66 -11.56 -11.31 8.35
C VAL A 66 -10.93 -12.53 8.99
N TYR A 67 -10.20 -12.32 10.09
CA TYR A 67 -9.46 -13.36 10.80
C TYR A 67 -9.90 -13.41 12.25
N ASP A 68 -10.06 -14.62 12.76
CA ASP A 68 -10.33 -14.88 14.18
C ASP A 68 -9.05 -14.78 15.01
N ILE A 69 -9.18 -14.48 16.30
CA ILE A 69 -8.04 -14.51 17.23
C ILE A 69 -7.43 -15.92 17.23
N GLY A 70 -6.12 -16.00 17.04
CA GLY A 70 -5.34 -17.22 16.86
C GLY A 70 -5.16 -17.64 15.40
N GLU A 71 -5.89 -17.03 14.45
CA GLU A 71 -5.78 -17.34 13.03
C GLU A 71 -4.53 -16.72 12.40
N ARG A 72 -3.89 -17.49 11.52
CA ARG A 72 -2.71 -17.07 10.75
C ARG A 72 -3.13 -16.65 9.36
N VAL A 73 -2.56 -15.53 8.88
CA VAL A 73 -2.67 -15.16 7.47
C VAL A 73 -1.94 -16.19 6.61
N PRO A 74 -2.56 -16.72 5.54
CA PRO A 74 -1.93 -17.70 4.66
C PRO A 74 -0.61 -17.20 4.08
N SER A 75 0.39 -18.08 3.99
CA SER A 75 1.75 -17.70 3.57
C SER A 75 1.84 -17.16 2.15
N GLU A 76 0.89 -17.50 1.28
CA GLU A 76 0.78 -16.98 -0.08
C GLU A 76 0.41 -15.49 -0.11
N GLU A 77 -0.31 -15.00 0.90
CA GLU A 77 -0.69 -13.58 1.05
C GLU A 77 0.46 -12.74 1.64
N THR A 78 1.38 -13.39 2.36
CA THR A 78 2.60 -12.77 2.91
C THR A 78 3.87 -13.22 2.18
N ALA A 79 3.71 -13.80 0.98
CA ALA A 79 4.82 -14.35 0.21
C ALA A 79 5.81 -13.24 -0.17
N GLY A 80 7.08 -13.40 0.21
CA GLY A 80 8.15 -12.44 -0.09
C GLY A 80 8.25 -11.23 0.84
N SER A 81 7.29 -10.99 1.75
CA SER A 81 7.34 -9.87 2.70
C SER A 81 8.20 -10.16 3.94
N CYS A 82 8.65 -11.41 4.12
CA CYS A 82 9.37 -11.86 5.31
C CYS A 82 8.57 -11.75 6.61
N THR A 83 7.24 -11.61 6.50
CA THR A 83 6.37 -11.47 7.66
C THR A 83 5.43 -12.66 7.79
N ILE A 84 5.23 -13.06 9.03
CA ILE A 84 4.19 -13.98 9.44
C ILE A 84 3.24 -13.16 10.30
N LEU A 85 1.98 -13.11 9.87
CA LEU A 85 0.93 -12.38 10.56
C LEU A 85 0.00 -13.37 11.24
N PHE A 86 -0.28 -13.12 12.51
CA PHE A 86 -1.27 -13.86 13.29
C PHE A 86 -2.16 -12.88 14.02
N CYS A 87 -3.47 -13.14 13.99
CA CYS A 87 -4.43 -12.31 14.70
C CYS A 87 -4.35 -12.62 16.20
N SER A 88 -4.07 -11.60 17.00
CA SER A 88 -3.95 -11.67 18.45
C SER A 88 -4.90 -10.67 19.09
N SER A 89 -5.10 -10.74 20.40
CA SER A 89 -5.79 -9.71 21.16
C SER A 89 -4.91 -9.11 22.25
N PHE A 90 -5.07 -7.82 22.48
CA PHE A 90 -4.53 -7.11 23.62
C PHE A 90 -5.61 -6.15 24.13
N ASN A 91 -5.92 -6.20 25.44
CA ASN A 91 -7.01 -5.43 26.06
C ASN A 91 -8.33 -5.51 25.26
N ASP A 92 -8.76 -6.74 24.94
CA ASP A 92 -10.00 -7.02 24.18
C ASP A 92 -10.06 -6.41 22.78
N THR A 93 -8.92 -5.93 22.27
CA THR A 93 -8.77 -5.38 20.92
C THR A 93 -7.87 -6.28 20.08
N ALA A 94 -8.41 -6.75 18.97
CA ALA A 94 -7.74 -7.61 18.02
C ALA A 94 -6.76 -6.80 17.16
N HIS A 95 -5.57 -7.34 16.96
CA HIS A 95 -4.51 -6.75 16.15
C HIS A 95 -3.67 -7.86 15.53
N PHE A 96 -2.96 -7.56 14.43
CA PHE A 96 -1.97 -8.50 13.90
C PHE A 96 -0.69 -8.39 14.71
N SER A 97 -0.29 -9.49 15.34
CA SER A 97 1.07 -9.66 15.79
C SER A 97 1.94 -10.11 14.62
N ILE A 98 3.14 -9.55 14.53
CA ILE A 98 4.05 -9.75 13.41
C ILE A 98 5.26 -10.55 13.91
N ALA A 99 5.56 -11.67 13.27
CA ALA A 99 6.85 -12.32 13.38
C ALA A 99 7.64 -12.09 12.08
N ILE A 100 8.88 -11.64 12.23
CA ILE A 100 9.79 -11.38 11.11
C ILE A 100 10.65 -12.61 10.91
N ILE A 101 10.77 -13.06 9.65
CA ILE A 101 11.65 -14.17 9.30
C ILE A 101 13.08 -13.61 9.19
N ASP A 102 13.96 -14.10 10.05
CA ASP A 102 15.38 -13.79 9.99
C ASP A 102 16.06 -14.59 8.88
N CYS A 103 16.48 -13.89 7.83
CA CYS A 103 17.25 -14.47 6.75
C CYS A 103 18.75 -14.44 7.06
N VAL A 104 19.49 -15.47 6.62
CA VAL A 104 20.96 -15.57 6.79
C VAL A 104 21.71 -14.36 6.21
N GLU A 105 21.12 -13.70 5.22
CA GLU A 105 21.63 -12.48 4.61
C GLU A 105 21.69 -11.26 5.53
N PHE A 106 20.89 -11.23 6.60
CA PHE A 106 20.93 -10.14 7.57
C PHE A 106 22.18 -10.23 8.45
N PHE A 107 22.71 -11.43 8.67
CA PHE A 107 23.86 -11.66 9.55
C PHE A 107 25.19 -11.75 8.79
N ALA A 108 25.13 -11.98 7.48
CA ALA A 108 26.32 -12.09 6.63
C ALA A 108 26.20 -11.09 5.48
N PRO A 109 27.10 -10.09 5.36
CA PRO A 109 27.10 -9.19 4.21
C PRO A 109 27.23 -9.99 2.91
N SER A 110 26.69 -9.45 1.81
CA SER A 110 26.95 -10.02 0.51
C SER A 110 28.45 -10.07 0.28
N GLY A 111 28.95 -11.25 -0.12
CA GLY A 111 30.36 -11.38 -0.51
C GLY A 111 30.72 -10.35 -1.59
N ILE A 112 31.97 -9.91 -1.60
CA ILE A 112 32.48 -9.02 -2.65
C ILE A 112 32.22 -9.69 -4.00
N ASP A 113 31.65 -8.92 -4.93
CA ASP A 113 31.33 -9.38 -6.29
C ASP A 113 30.32 -10.54 -6.36
N CYS A 114 29.33 -10.57 -5.45
CA CYS A 114 28.25 -11.53 -5.44
C CYS A 114 26.87 -10.89 -5.64
N VAL A 115 25.99 -11.59 -6.38
CA VAL A 115 24.57 -11.26 -6.53
C VAL A 115 23.74 -12.32 -5.81
N ARG A 116 22.98 -11.92 -4.78
CA ARG A 116 22.02 -12.80 -4.11
C ARG A 116 20.89 -13.19 -5.04
N GLN A 117 20.45 -14.43 -4.91
CA GLN A 117 19.44 -15.04 -5.75
C GLN A 117 18.19 -15.35 -4.93
N TYR A 118 17.05 -14.89 -5.43
CA TYR A 118 15.74 -15.06 -4.81
C TYR A 118 14.79 -15.81 -5.75
N ARG A 119 13.91 -16.62 -5.17
CA ARG A 119 12.79 -17.22 -5.90
C ARG A 119 11.56 -16.34 -5.75
N ARG A 120 10.68 -16.37 -6.76
CA ARG A 120 9.37 -15.69 -6.67
C ARG A 120 8.60 -16.20 -5.45
N GLY A 121 8.06 -15.26 -4.67
CA GLY A 121 7.29 -15.57 -3.46
C GLY A 121 8.12 -16.03 -2.25
N GLN A 122 9.46 -16.09 -2.36
CA GLN A 122 10.32 -16.38 -1.22
C GLN A 122 10.90 -15.11 -0.64
N CYS A 123 10.95 -15.07 0.69
CA CYS A 123 11.50 -13.96 1.46
C CYS A 123 13.05 -13.95 1.39
N CYS A 124 13.68 -15.07 1.74
CA CYS A 124 15.13 -15.16 1.85
C CYS A 124 15.79 -15.56 0.54
N SER A 125 17.05 -15.16 0.37
CA SER A 125 17.88 -15.66 -0.71
C SER A 125 18.13 -17.16 -0.54
N TYR A 126 18.19 -17.88 -1.65
CA TYR A 126 18.54 -19.30 -1.65
C TYR A 126 20.02 -19.54 -1.99
N GLY A 127 20.75 -18.49 -2.35
CA GLY A 127 22.15 -18.55 -2.73
C GLY A 127 22.64 -17.25 -3.35
N SER A 128 23.86 -17.29 -3.88
CA SER A 128 24.49 -16.16 -4.58
C SER A 128 25.28 -16.66 -5.78
N VAL A 129 25.41 -15.80 -6.80
CA VAL A 129 26.31 -15.99 -7.94
C VAL A 129 27.41 -14.95 -7.85
N CYS A 130 28.66 -15.40 -7.84
CA CYS A 130 29.81 -14.54 -7.58
C CYS A 130 30.85 -14.56 -8.72
N GLY A 131 31.68 -13.53 -8.77
CA GLY A 131 32.80 -13.45 -9.70
C GLY A 131 32.35 -13.42 -11.16
N ASN A 132 33.20 -13.97 -12.02
CA ASN A 132 32.95 -14.06 -13.47
C ASN A 132 31.64 -14.78 -13.84
N SER A 133 31.13 -15.68 -12.98
CA SER A 133 29.87 -16.39 -13.21
C SER A 133 28.67 -15.44 -13.30
N ARG A 134 28.78 -14.25 -12.70
CA ARG A 134 27.74 -13.20 -12.77
C ARG A 134 27.51 -12.71 -14.20
N ASN A 135 28.53 -12.76 -15.05
CA ASN A 135 28.41 -12.32 -16.45
C ASN A 135 27.49 -13.23 -17.29
N ASN A 136 27.17 -14.42 -16.78
CA ASN A 136 26.20 -15.32 -17.40
C ASN A 136 24.75 -15.01 -17.00
N LEU A 137 24.54 -14.18 -15.96
CA LEU A 137 23.21 -13.76 -15.56
C LEU A 137 22.67 -12.75 -16.56
N ARG A 138 21.41 -12.92 -16.95
CA ARG A 138 20.70 -11.91 -17.71
C ARG A 138 20.53 -10.66 -16.85
N THR A 139 20.43 -9.52 -17.49
CA THR A 139 20.17 -8.25 -16.81
C THR A 139 18.89 -7.61 -17.33
N CYS A 140 18.26 -6.80 -16.49
CA CYS A 140 17.18 -5.91 -16.87
C CYS A 140 17.39 -4.54 -16.22
N SER A 141 16.86 -3.50 -16.85
CA SER A 141 16.90 -2.14 -16.30
C SER A 141 15.56 -1.82 -15.63
N VAL A 142 15.62 -1.43 -14.36
CA VAL A 142 14.46 -0.95 -13.59
C VAL A 142 14.78 0.47 -13.15
N GLY A 143 14.11 1.45 -13.78
CA GLY A 143 14.48 2.86 -13.63
C GLY A 143 15.90 3.10 -14.12
N ASN A 144 16.76 3.63 -13.24
CA ASN A 144 18.18 3.90 -13.52
C ASN A 144 19.11 2.78 -13.04
N GLU A 145 18.57 1.70 -12.47
CA GLU A 145 19.35 0.58 -11.94
C GLU A 145 19.36 -0.59 -12.94
N THR A 146 20.51 -1.25 -13.04
CA THR A 146 20.63 -2.51 -13.78
C THR A 146 20.65 -3.65 -12.77
N LEU A 147 19.64 -4.52 -12.86
CA LEU A 147 19.48 -5.66 -11.98
C LEU A 147 19.86 -6.95 -12.71
N TYR A 148 20.48 -7.86 -11.97
CA TYR A 148 20.77 -9.20 -12.46
C TYR A 148 19.56 -10.11 -12.24
N GLU A 149 19.45 -11.13 -13.08
CA GLU A 149 18.50 -12.22 -12.90
C GLU A 149 18.58 -12.79 -11.48
N GLY A 150 17.41 -12.97 -10.85
CA GLY A 150 17.30 -13.46 -9.48
C GLY A 150 17.62 -12.43 -8.39
N GLN A 151 18.07 -11.23 -8.73
CA GLN A 151 18.26 -10.13 -7.78
C GLN A 151 16.91 -9.54 -7.34
N ARG A 152 16.79 -9.19 -6.06
CA ARG A 152 15.63 -8.44 -5.55
C ARG A 152 15.78 -6.96 -5.91
N VAL A 153 14.69 -6.35 -6.37
CA VAL A 153 14.60 -4.89 -6.53
C VAL A 153 14.52 -4.29 -5.13
N GLU A 154 15.48 -3.45 -4.75
CA GLU A 154 15.32 -2.61 -3.58
C GLU A 154 14.34 -1.48 -3.94
N SER A 155 13.17 -1.51 -3.32
CA SER A 155 12.16 -0.47 -3.52
C SER A 155 12.58 0.76 -2.74
N HIS A 156 13.29 1.67 -3.40
CA HIS A 156 13.76 2.93 -2.80
C HIS A 156 12.65 3.97 -2.58
N ASP A 157 11.43 3.72 -3.06
CA ASP A 157 10.31 4.67 -2.92
C ASP A 157 9.52 4.42 -1.63
N HIS A 158 10.12 4.80 -0.50
CA HIS A 158 9.52 4.74 0.83
C HIS A 158 8.60 5.95 1.10
N LYS A 159 7.70 6.25 0.16
CA LYS A 159 6.83 7.43 0.25
C LYS A 159 5.36 7.04 0.32
N CYS A 160 4.62 7.68 1.21
CA CYS A 160 3.17 7.55 1.24
C CYS A 160 2.52 8.60 0.34
N HIS A 161 1.42 8.25 -0.29
CA HIS A 161 0.61 9.18 -1.08
C HIS A 161 -0.76 9.39 -0.45
N TYR A 162 -1.19 10.64 -0.35
CA TYR A 162 -2.53 11.04 0.09
C TYR A 162 -3.07 12.16 -0.80
N GLY A 163 -4.00 11.82 -1.70
CA GLY A 163 -4.42 12.72 -2.77
C GLY A 163 -3.22 13.16 -3.62
N ASN A 164 -2.96 14.46 -3.67
CA ASN A 164 -1.80 15.03 -4.38
C ASN A 164 -0.54 15.15 -3.49
N LEU A 165 -0.62 14.77 -2.21
CA LEU A 165 0.48 14.87 -1.27
C LEU A 165 1.36 13.62 -1.34
N THR A 166 2.66 13.83 -1.19
CA THR A 166 3.66 12.76 -1.04
C THR A 166 4.38 12.99 0.28
N LEU A 167 4.33 12.00 1.17
CA LEU A 167 4.82 12.05 2.54
C LEU A 167 6.01 11.10 2.71
N ASN A 168 6.96 11.45 3.55
CA ASN A 168 8.03 10.56 3.99
C ASN A 168 7.55 9.73 5.18
N VAL A 169 8.18 8.56 5.39
CA VAL A 169 7.92 7.75 6.59
C VAL A 169 8.18 8.58 7.85
N GLY A 170 7.20 8.60 8.75
CA GLY A 170 7.17 9.40 9.98
C GLY A 170 6.29 10.64 9.91
N ASP A 171 6.03 11.18 8.70
CA ASP A 171 5.25 12.40 8.51
C ASP A 171 3.78 12.20 8.91
N VAL A 172 3.16 13.25 9.46
CA VAL A 172 1.80 13.27 9.98
C VAL A 172 1.00 14.34 9.23
N LEU A 173 -0.22 14.00 8.81
CA LEU A 173 -1.15 14.97 8.27
C LEU A 173 -1.83 15.74 9.40
N GLU A 174 -2.20 16.99 9.13
CA GLU A 174 -2.97 17.78 10.07
C GLU A 174 -4.27 17.06 10.44
N SER A 175 -4.52 16.93 11.74
CA SER A 175 -5.67 16.17 12.25
C SER A 175 -6.98 16.91 12.01
N GLU A 176 -8.03 16.18 11.66
CA GLU A 176 -9.36 16.74 11.41
C GLU A 176 -10.35 16.26 12.48
N THR A 177 -11.00 17.18 13.19
CA THR A 177 -12.04 16.85 14.17
C THR A 177 -13.41 16.79 13.50
N THR A 178 -14.05 15.64 13.58
CA THR A 178 -15.41 15.40 13.08
C THR A 178 -16.40 15.21 14.24
N ALA A 179 -17.69 15.12 13.94
CA ALA A 179 -18.71 14.80 14.95
C ALA A 179 -18.52 13.41 15.60
N GLN A 180 -17.79 12.52 14.92
CA GLN A 180 -17.49 11.16 15.37
C GLN A 180 -16.22 11.08 16.23
N GLY A 181 -15.22 11.94 16.00
CA GLY A 181 -13.92 11.89 16.69
C GLY A 181 -12.84 12.68 15.94
N THR A 182 -11.59 12.59 16.39
CA THR A 182 -10.44 13.24 15.73
C THR A 182 -9.73 12.25 14.82
N ILE A 183 -9.64 12.55 13.53
CA ILE A 183 -8.89 11.75 12.55
C ILE A 183 -7.43 12.22 12.58
N SER A 184 -6.50 11.31 12.84
CA SER A 184 -5.06 11.54 12.73
C SER A 184 -4.46 10.56 11.73
N CYS A 185 -3.67 11.05 10.76
CA CYS A 185 -3.04 10.20 9.75
C CYS A 185 -1.52 10.32 9.77
N ARG A 186 -0.82 9.18 9.65
CA ARG A 186 0.65 9.11 9.61
C ARG A 186 1.13 8.22 8.46
N CYS A 187 2.28 8.57 7.88
CA CYS A 187 2.98 7.68 6.97
C CYS A 187 3.88 6.71 7.76
N GLU A 188 3.42 5.49 8.03
CA GLU A 188 4.26 4.46 8.67
C GLU A 188 4.70 3.37 7.69
N ILE A 189 3.79 2.95 6.81
CA ILE A 189 4.05 1.88 5.84
C ILE A 189 3.66 2.39 4.44
N PRO A 190 4.64 2.82 3.61
CA PRO A 190 4.42 3.16 2.22
C PRO A 190 3.70 2.04 1.45
N PRO A 191 2.83 2.37 0.48
CA PRO A 191 2.72 3.66 -0.19
C PRO A 191 1.54 4.53 0.29
N MET A 192 0.91 4.25 1.43
CA MET A 192 -0.30 4.97 1.87
C MET A 192 -0.22 5.44 3.31
N VAL A 193 -0.88 6.57 3.58
CA VAL A 193 -1.05 7.07 4.95
C VAL A 193 -2.01 6.17 5.71
N HIS A 194 -1.69 5.92 6.97
CA HIS A 194 -2.52 5.16 7.90
C HIS A 194 -3.25 6.17 8.78
N CYS A 195 -4.58 6.12 8.81
CA CYS A 195 -5.40 7.04 9.58
C CYS A 195 -6.10 6.31 10.72
N GLU A 196 -6.07 6.91 11.90
CA GLU A 196 -6.78 6.48 13.09
C GLU A 196 -7.84 7.51 13.44
N LEU A 197 -9.03 7.04 13.81
CA LEU A 197 -10.09 7.87 14.36
C LEU A 197 -10.05 7.72 15.88
N ASP A 198 -9.55 8.74 16.56
CA ASP A 198 -9.58 8.81 18.01
C ASP A 198 -10.98 9.24 18.48
N ASN A 199 -11.72 8.24 18.96
CA ASN A 199 -13.06 8.40 19.53
C ASN A 199 -13.04 8.67 21.04
N THR A 200 -11.89 9.03 21.62
CA THR A 200 -11.83 9.55 22.99
C THR A 200 -12.52 10.93 23.05
N LYS A 201 -13.86 10.91 22.99
CA LYS A 201 -14.63 11.66 23.97
C LYS A 201 -14.12 11.18 25.31
N THR A 202 -13.13 11.89 25.84
CA THR A 202 -12.98 11.96 27.28
C THR A 202 -14.39 12.24 27.79
N LEU A 203 -14.96 11.27 28.50
CA LEU A 203 -16.03 11.47 29.45
C LEU A 203 -15.49 12.46 30.51
N ILE A 204 -15.32 13.72 30.12
CA ILE A 204 -15.41 14.82 31.03
C ILE A 204 -16.89 15.16 31.03
N LYS A 205 -17.63 14.43 31.88
CA LYS A 205 -18.73 15.06 32.61
C LYS A 205 -18.09 16.20 33.40
N LEU A 206 -18.11 17.42 32.87
CA LEU A 206 -18.26 18.55 33.77
C LEU A 206 -19.75 18.65 34.03
N PHE A 207 -20.09 18.36 35.27
CA PHE A 207 -21.38 18.53 35.92
C PHE A 207 -22.21 19.67 35.35
N GLU A 208 -23.50 19.39 35.11
CA GLU A 208 -24.57 20.39 35.19
C GLU A 208 -24.66 20.91 36.63
N ASP A 209 -24.73 22.23 36.73
CA ASP A 209 -25.38 23.09 37.74
C ASP A 209 -25.52 22.61 39.19
N THR A 210 -24.81 23.32 40.09
CA THR A 210 -25.42 24.18 41.14
C THR A 210 -24.41 25.22 41.61
#